data_AF-A0A841A9U0-F1
#
_entry.id   AF-A0A841A9U0-F1
#
_cell.length_a   1.000
_cell.length_b   1.000
_cell.length_c   1.000
_cell.angle_alpha   90.00
_cell.angle_beta   90.00
_cell.angle_gamma   90.00
#
_symmetry.space_group_name_H-M   'P 1'
#
loop_
_entity.id
_entity.type
_entity.pdbx_description
1 polymer ?
#
loop_
_entity_poly.entity_id
_entity_poly.type
_entity_poly.pdbx_seq_one_letter_code
_entity_poly.pdbx_strand_id
1 'polypeptide(L)'
;MHDVQHDTPAAEPEVARVARDDAPSDGPSDGPAAQPAPGPRPRPKSSYELPTRQNTVLRNILWALGLTMAVVVVMAVAFFGVGADLEREPLENSEVDVAASAERAQDLAAFPVAAPAPGEAWAERSARFTDGQNQRWQVQYSSPSGAHVTLTQEGELSAPMLSAALPGAAVQEDLEIEGTTCQVLAGGDEDDRTGIACEGEGFGLVVAGTADRAELEELTAAALTSTRG
;
A
#
# COMPACT_ATOMS: atom_id res chain seq x y z
N MET A 1 4.51 60.25 11.05
CA MET A 1 3.31 59.55 11.58
C MET A 1 3.81 58.19 12.04
N HIS A 2 4.51 58.12 13.18
CA HIS A 2 4.04 57.94 14.57
C HIS A 2 3.32 56.59 14.83
N ASP A 3 4.12 55.54 15.08
CA ASP A 3 4.35 54.88 16.39
C ASP A 3 3.22 54.26 17.27
N VAL A 4 3.62 53.14 17.88
CA VAL A 4 3.28 52.46 19.16
C VAL A 4 2.06 51.53 19.36
N GLN A 5 2.44 50.33 19.82
CA GLN A 5 1.81 49.32 20.70
C GLN A 5 1.17 49.84 22.01
N HIS A 6 0.09 49.21 22.49
CA HIS A 6 -0.29 48.95 23.92
C HIS A 6 -1.42 47.90 23.87
N ASP A 7 -1.38 46.70 24.46
CA ASP A 7 -1.17 46.19 25.83
C ASP A 7 -2.37 46.36 26.80
N THR A 8 -2.82 45.18 27.31
CA THR A 8 -3.45 44.87 28.62
C THR A 8 -4.94 45.24 28.94
N PRO A 9 -5.56 44.78 30.07
CA PRO A 9 -6.47 43.62 30.15
C PRO A 9 -7.81 43.89 30.93
N ALA A 10 -8.49 42.79 31.30
CA ALA A 10 -9.34 42.59 32.50
C ALA A 10 -10.73 43.23 32.55
N ALA A 11 -11.75 42.39 32.85
CA ALA A 11 -12.53 42.46 34.09
C ALA A 11 -13.80 41.57 34.02
N GLU A 12 -13.77 40.41 34.68
CA GLU A 12 -14.87 40.03 35.60
C GLU A 12 -14.71 40.91 36.85
N PRO A 13 -15.77 41.28 37.61
CA PRO A 13 -16.74 40.35 38.21
C PRO A 13 -18.17 40.93 38.37
N GLU A 14 -19.14 40.18 38.93
CA GLU A 14 -19.83 40.59 40.17
C GLU A 14 -20.89 39.55 40.61
N VAL A 15 -20.79 39.23 41.90
CA VAL A 15 -21.59 38.28 42.66
C VAL A 15 -22.74 39.06 43.30
N ALA A 16 -23.99 38.59 43.15
CA ALA A 16 -25.09 39.04 44.00
C ALA A 16 -25.62 37.87 44.84
N ARG A 17 -25.60 38.08 46.15
CA ARG A 17 -25.84 37.12 47.24
C ARG A 17 -26.95 37.73 48.13
N VAL A 18 -27.73 36.87 48.82
CA VAL A 18 -28.47 37.14 50.10
C VAL A 18 -29.84 37.84 49.91
N ALA A 19 -30.96 37.59 50.61
CA ALA A 19 -31.38 36.86 51.83
C ALA A 19 -32.93 36.66 51.77
N ARG A 20 -33.53 35.63 52.41
CA ARG A 20 -34.34 35.64 53.67
C ARG A 20 -35.54 36.62 53.70
N ASP A 21 -36.70 36.36 54.30
CA ASP A 21 -37.26 35.34 55.22
C ASP A 21 -38.81 35.43 55.05
N ASP A 22 -39.57 34.44 55.53
CA ASP A 22 -40.71 34.64 56.46
C ASP A 22 -41.65 33.41 56.52
N ALA A 23 -41.86 32.93 57.75
CA ALA A 23 -42.94 32.04 58.18
C ALA A 23 -44.01 32.87 58.93
N PRO A 24 -45.25 32.38 59.15
CA PRO A 24 -45.61 31.80 60.47
C PRO A 24 -46.71 30.69 60.40
N SER A 25 -46.63 29.60 61.19
CA SER A 25 -47.21 29.33 62.53
C SER A 25 -48.68 28.88 62.57
N ASP A 26 -48.92 27.70 63.18
CA ASP A 26 -50.06 27.40 64.07
C ASP A 26 -49.72 26.17 64.97
N GLY A 27 -49.94 26.27 66.28
CA GLY A 27 -49.68 25.23 67.33
C GLY A 27 -50.93 24.41 67.70
N PRO A 28 -51.10 23.83 68.93
CA PRO A 28 -50.15 23.65 70.05
C PRO A 28 -50.23 22.29 70.83
N SER A 29 -49.26 22.08 71.73
CA SER A 29 -49.26 21.40 73.07
C SER A 29 -49.60 19.91 73.29
N ASP A 30 -48.64 19.15 73.84
CA ASP A 30 -48.66 18.63 75.24
C ASP A 30 -47.30 18.02 75.65
N GLY A 31 -46.86 18.24 76.90
CA GLY A 31 -45.53 17.85 77.44
C GLY A 31 -45.46 16.46 78.10
N PRO A 32 -44.54 16.20 79.06
CA PRO A 32 -43.09 16.07 78.88
C PRO A 32 -42.57 14.70 79.39
N ALA A 33 -41.52 14.15 78.76
CA ALA A 33 -40.67 13.13 79.41
C ALA A 33 -39.25 13.21 78.85
N ALA A 34 -38.32 13.61 79.72
CA ALA A 34 -36.90 13.69 79.43
C ALA A 34 -36.33 12.31 79.04
N GLN A 35 -35.59 12.26 77.92
CA GLN A 35 -34.67 11.19 77.61
C GLN A 35 -33.26 11.77 77.42
N PRO A 36 -32.19 11.12 77.93
CA PRO A 36 -30.85 11.70 78.00
C PRO A 36 -30.24 11.87 76.61
N ALA A 37 -29.44 12.92 76.43
CA ALA A 37 -28.71 13.19 75.20
C ALA A 37 -27.78 12.01 74.81
N PRO A 38 -27.86 11.48 73.57
CA PRO A 38 -26.86 10.54 73.09
C PRO A 38 -25.60 11.31 72.66
N GLY A 39 -24.45 10.83 73.15
CA GLY A 39 -23.11 11.39 72.90
C GLY A 39 -22.66 11.37 71.44
N PRO A 40 -21.41 11.80 71.17
CA PRO A 40 -20.92 12.12 69.83
C PRO A 40 -21.02 10.92 68.88
N ARG A 41 -21.71 11.10 67.75
CA ARG A 41 -21.84 10.06 66.73
C ARG A 41 -20.47 9.79 66.08
N PRO A 42 -20.01 8.54 65.98
CA PRO A 42 -18.77 8.22 65.29
C PRO A 42 -18.89 8.51 63.79
N ARG A 43 -17.89 9.20 63.23
CA ARG A 43 -17.76 9.43 61.78
C ARG A 43 -17.55 8.09 61.06
N PRO A 44 -18.25 7.81 59.95
CA PRO A 44 -18.01 6.59 59.19
C PRO A 44 -16.60 6.62 58.60
N LYS A 45 -15.79 5.61 58.94
CA LYS A 45 -14.52 5.35 58.25
C LYS A 45 -14.86 4.89 56.85
N SER A 46 -14.37 5.62 55.85
CA SER A 46 -14.52 5.28 54.44
C SER A 46 -13.88 3.91 54.17
N SER A 47 -14.72 2.93 53.85
CA SER A 47 -14.30 1.65 53.29
C SER A 47 -13.92 1.83 51.82
N TYR A 48 -12.75 2.42 51.59
CA TYR A 48 -12.00 2.27 50.34
C TYR A 48 -10.81 1.35 50.61
N GLU A 49 -11.11 0.09 50.94
CA GLU A 49 -10.15 -0.99 50.76
C GLU A 49 -10.50 -1.65 49.43
N LEU A 50 -9.70 -1.37 48.39
CA LEU A 50 -9.70 -2.12 47.14
C LEU A 50 -8.96 -3.44 47.40
N PRO A 51 -9.63 -4.59 47.50
CA PRO A 51 -8.95 -5.87 47.70
C PRO A 51 -8.47 -6.35 46.33
N THR A 52 -7.16 -6.27 46.08
CA THR A 52 -6.26 -7.06 45.16
C THR A 52 -6.84 -7.81 43.93
N ARG A 53 -7.99 -7.41 43.37
CA ARG A 53 -8.58 -7.97 42.13
C ARG A 53 -7.83 -7.60 40.87
N GLN A 54 -6.74 -6.84 40.98
CA GLN A 54 -5.91 -6.47 39.85
C GLN A 54 -5.36 -7.70 39.13
N ASN A 55 -4.95 -8.75 39.84
CA ASN A 55 -4.29 -9.88 39.20
C ASN A 55 -5.24 -10.71 38.30
N THR A 56 -6.52 -10.84 38.69
CA THR A 56 -7.53 -11.51 37.87
C THR A 56 -7.97 -10.64 36.69
N VAL A 57 -8.12 -9.34 36.89
CA VAL A 57 -8.51 -8.40 35.82
C VAL A 57 -7.38 -8.25 34.80
N LEU A 58 -6.14 -8.09 35.23
CA LEU A 58 -4.97 -8.04 34.33
C LEU A 58 -4.81 -9.35 33.57
N ARG A 59 -4.94 -10.51 34.24
CA ARG A 59 -4.89 -11.80 33.57
C ARG A 59 -5.99 -11.96 32.52
N ASN A 60 -7.20 -11.50 32.80
CA ASN A 60 -8.30 -11.54 31.84
C ASN A 60 -8.09 -10.58 30.66
N ILE A 61 -7.51 -9.40 30.91
CA ILE A 61 -7.15 -8.44 29.85
C ILE A 61 -6.04 -9.01 28.96
N LEU A 62 -5.02 -9.65 29.54
CA LEU A 62 -3.94 -10.31 28.79
C LEU A 62 -4.47 -11.50 27.97
N TRP A 63 -5.39 -12.29 28.52
CA TRP A 63 -6.07 -13.35 27.79
C TRP A 63 -6.90 -12.82 26.62
N ALA A 64 -7.66 -11.75 26.84
CA ALA A 64 -8.45 -11.11 25.79
C ALA A 64 -7.55 -10.56 24.68
N LEU A 65 -6.45 -9.88 25.04
CA LEU A 65 -5.49 -9.33 24.08
C LEU A 65 -4.79 -10.43 23.28
N GLY A 66 -4.40 -11.53 23.95
CA GLY A 66 -3.82 -12.70 23.29
C GLY A 66 -4.80 -13.35 22.31
N LEU A 67 -6.08 -13.46 22.69
CA LEU A 67 -7.12 -14.00 21.82
C LEU A 67 -7.35 -13.11 20.60
N THR A 68 -7.39 -11.79 20.75
CA THR A 68 -7.56 -10.87 19.61
C THR A 68 -6.38 -10.94 18.66
N MET A 69 -5.15 -11.01 19.18
CA MET A 69 -3.95 -11.17 18.36
C MET A 69 -3.96 -12.50 17.61
N ALA A 70 -4.38 -13.59 18.25
CA ALA A 70 -4.51 -14.89 17.60
C ALA A 70 -5.53 -14.86 16.46
N VAL A 71 -6.69 -14.21 16.66
CA VAL A 71 -7.69 -14.04 15.58
C VAL A 71 -7.13 -13.21 14.43
N VAL A 72 -6.41 -12.13 14.71
CA VAL A 72 -5.77 -11.30 13.68
C VAL A 72 -4.71 -12.10 12.92
N VAL A 73 -3.89 -12.90 13.60
CA VAL A 73 -2.89 -13.77 12.96
C VAL A 73 -3.56 -14.83 12.10
N VAL A 74 -4.63 -15.48 12.58
CA VAL A 74 -5.39 -16.46 11.78
C VAL A 74 -6.00 -15.80 10.56
N MET A 75 -6.54 -14.59 10.71
CA MET A 75 -7.09 -13.83 9.59
C MET A 75 -5.99 -13.40 8.62
N ALA A 76 -4.84 -12.95 9.12
CA ALA A 76 -3.68 -12.64 8.29
C ALA A 76 -3.18 -13.88 7.55
N VAL A 77 -3.09 -15.05 8.18
CA VAL A 77 -2.73 -16.30 7.51
C VAL A 77 -3.83 -16.75 6.53
N ALA A 78 -5.11 -16.53 6.82
CA ALA A 78 -6.20 -16.84 5.90
C ALA A 78 -6.22 -15.91 4.66
N PHE A 79 -5.86 -14.63 4.82
CA PHE A 79 -5.83 -13.67 3.72
C PHE A 79 -4.50 -13.67 2.95
N PHE A 80 -3.37 -13.72 3.66
CA PHE A 80 -2.02 -13.67 3.09
C PHE A 80 -1.41 -15.06 2.88
N GLY A 81 -1.76 -16.06 3.70
CA GLY A 81 -1.26 -17.44 3.54
C GLY A 81 -1.94 -18.23 2.43
N VAL A 82 -3.17 -17.89 2.04
CA VAL A 82 -3.84 -18.45 0.83
C VAL A 82 -3.18 -17.96 -0.47
N GLY A 83 -2.20 -17.05 -0.39
CA GLY A 83 -1.34 -16.65 -1.51
C GLY A 83 0.06 -17.26 -1.51
N ALA A 84 0.48 -17.96 -0.45
CA ALA A 84 1.86 -18.45 -0.31
C ALA A 84 2.07 -19.85 -0.91
N ASP A 85 1.03 -20.68 -0.89
CA ASP A 85 1.00 -21.98 -1.55
C ASP A 85 -0.23 -21.99 -2.44
N LEU A 86 -0.06 -21.69 -3.73
CA LEU A 86 -0.77 -22.34 -4.82
C LEU A 86 0.01 -21.99 -6.09
N GLU A 87 0.69 -22.99 -6.63
CA GLU A 87 0.67 -23.25 -8.08
C GLU A 87 -0.76 -23.01 -8.56
N ARG A 88 -1.07 -21.75 -8.90
CA ARG A 88 -2.34 -21.42 -9.54
C ARG A 88 -2.20 -22.03 -10.92
N GLU A 89 -2.73 -23.24 -11.13
CA GLU A 89 -3.05 -23.68 -12.48
C GLU A 89 -3.83 -22.53 -13.12
N PRO A 90 -3.26 -21.88 -14.16
CA PRO A 90 -3.93 -20.82 -14.87
C PRO A 90 -5.29 -21.35 -15.29
N LEU A 91 -6.34 -20.58 -15.06
CA LEU A 91 -7.65 -20.94 -15.59
C LEU A 91 -7.49 -21.02 -17.11
N GLU A 92 -7.75 -22.17 -17.74
CA GLU A 92 -7.55 -22.45 -19.18
C GLU A 92 -8.23 -21.44 -20.14
N ASN A 93 -9.03 -20.51 -19.60
CA ASN A 93 -9.77 -19.48 -20.34
C ASN A 93 -9.39 -18.04 -19.97
N SER A 94 -8.33 -17.84 -19.17
CA SER A 94 -7.80 -16.51 -18.83
C SER A 94 -6.36 -16.32 -19.29
N GLU A 95 -5.85 -17.25 -20.10
CA GLU A 95 -4.60 -17.07 -20.80
C GLU A 95 -4.74 -15.85 -21.71
N VAL A 96 -3.92 -14.85 -21.41
CA VAL A 96 -3.75 -13.71 -22.30
C VAL A 96 -3.14 -14.27 -23.58
N ASP A 97 -3.67 -13.87 -24.73
CA ASP A 97 -3.06 -14.15 -26.03
C ASP A 97 -2.39 -12.87 -26.51
N VAL A 98 -1.06 -12.82 -26.32
CA VAL A 98 -0.21 -11.71 -26.74
C VAL A 98 -0.21 -11.58 -28.26
N ALA A 99 -0.19 -12.68 -29.01
CA ALA A 99 -0.17 -12.65 -30.47
C ALA A 99 -1.45 -12.00 -31.04
N ALA A 100 -2.62 -12.44 -30.58
CA ALA A 100 -3.90 -11.85 -30.98
C ALA A 100 -4.03 -10.38 -30.52
N SER A 101 -3.39 -10.03 -29.39
CA SER A 101 -3.41 -8.66 -28.87
C SER A 101 -2.44 -7.74 -29.63
N ALA A 102 -1.30 -8.26 -30.06
CA ALA A 102 -0.34 -7.58 -30.90
C ALA A 102 -0.91 -7.33 -32.30
N GLU A 103 -1.61 -8.31 -32.90
CA GLU A 103 -2.28 -8.13 -34.20
C GLU A 103 -3.26 -6.94 -34.16
N ARG A 104 -4.12 -6.88 -33.14
CA ARG A 104 -5.03 -5.76 -32.91
C ARG A 104 -4.32 -4.43 -32.65
N ALA A 105 -3.16 -4.47 -32.00
CA ALA A 105 -2.36 -3.27 -31.74
C ALA A 105 -1.66 -2.78 -33.01
N GLN A 106 -1.19 -3.69 -33.86
CA GLN A 106 -0.48 -3.39 -35.10
C GLN A 106 -1.34 -2.57 -36.07
N ASP A 107 -2.65 -2.81 -36.09
CA ASP A 107 -3.62 -2.03 -36.89
C ASP A 107 -3.66 -0.54 -36.53
N LEU A 108 -3.24 -0.18 -35.31
CA LEU A 108 -3.27 1.17 -34.76
C LEU A 108 -1.88 1.78 -34.55
N ALA A 109 -0.86 0.93 -34.43
CA ALA A 109 0.50 1.31 -34.11
C ALA A 109 1.22 1.92 -35.32
N ALA A 110 2.00 2.97 -35.07
CA ALA A 110 2.91 3.57 -36.05
C ALA A 110 4.29 2.90 -36.09
N PHE A 111 4.46 1.79 -35.37
CA PHE A 111 5.69 1.01 -35.22
C PHE A 111 5.38 -0.49 -35.32
N PRO A 112 6.36 -1.35 -35.64
CA PRO A 112 6.18 -2.80 -35.63
C PRO A 112 5.95 -3.29 -34.19
N VAL A 113 4.81 -3.92 -33.93
CA VAL A 113 4.42 -4.40 -32.59
C VAL A 113 5.02 -5.77 -32.35
N ALA A 114 5.83 -5.90 -31.30
CA ALA A 114 6.44 -7.17 -30.93
C ALA A 114 5.39 -8.17 -30.38
N ALA A 115 5.41 -9.39 -30.88
CA ALA A 115 4.62 -10.52 -30.40
C ALA A 115 5.54 -11.72 -30.06
N PRO A 116 6.35 -11.61 -28.98
CA PRO A 116 7.33 -12.64 -28.65
C PRO A 116 6.67 -13.94 -28.20
N ALA A 117 7.27 -15.07 -28.62
CA ALA A 117 6.93 -16.40 -28.16
C ALA A 117 8.20 -17.10 -27.60
N PRO A 118 8.66 -16.73 -26.38
CA PRO A 118 9.93 -17.18 -25.81
C PRO A 118 9.91 -18.66 -25.37
N GLY A 119 8.77 -19.34 -25.41
CA GLY A 119 8.63 -20.77 -25.12
C GLY A 119 7.58 -21.06 -24.06
N GLU A 120 7.26 -22.34 -23.88
CA GLU A 120 6.16 -22.82 -23.00
C GLU A 120 6.40 -22.57 -21.50
N ALA A 121 7.66 -22.34 -21.10
CA ALA A 121 8.02 -22.06 -19.70
C ALA A 121 7.71 -20.62 -19.26
N TRP A 122 7.42 -19.73 -20.21
CA TRP A 122 7.02 -18.35 -19.96
C TRP A 122 5.50 -18.26 -19.87
N ALA A 123 4.99 -17.52 -18.89
CA ALA A 123 3.55 -17.29 -18.76
C ALA A 123 3.20 -15.84 -19.06
N GLU A 124 2.28 -15.64 -20.00
CA GLU A 124 1.72 -14.33 -20.35
C GLU A 124 0.79 -13.82 -19.23
N ARG A 125 1.01 -12.58 -18.77
CA ARG A 125 0.27 -12.00 -17.64
C ARG A 125 -0.65 -10.87 -18.08
N SER A 126 -0.21 -10.04 -19.01
CA SER A 126 -1.01 -8.96 -19.58
C SER A 126 -0.42 -8.47 -20.87
N ALA A 127 -1.26 -8.05 -21.81
CA ALA A 127 -0.86 -7.37 -23.05
C ALA A 127 -1.73 -6.11 -23.20
N ARG A 128 -1.09 -4.96 -23.37
CA ARG A 128 -1.78 -3.66 -23.43
C ARG A 128 -1.15 -2.75 -24.46
N PHE A 129 -1.99 -2.25 -25.36
CA PHE A 129 -1.67 -1.14 -26.23
C PHE A 129 -2.28 0.16 -25.68
N THR A 130 -1.49 1.22 -25.68
CA THR A 130 -1.91 2.59 -25.38
C THR A 130 -1.85 3.39 -26.66
N ASP A 131 -2.96 3.98 -27.07
CA ASP A 131 -3.07 4.80 -28.28
C ASP A 131 -2.79 6.28 -28.01
N GLY A 132 -2.96 7.12 -29.03
CA GLY A 132 -2.79 8.57 -28.95
C GLY A 132 -1.43 9.06 -29.42
N GLN A 133 -0.94 10.15 -28.84
CA GLN A 133 0.32 10.79 -29.26
C GLN A 133 1.57 10.01 -28.82
N ASN A 134 1.49 9.32 -27.68
CA ASN A 134 2.58 8.52 -27.14
C ASN A 134 2.15 7.06 -27.17
N GLN A 135 2.10 6.50 -28.39
CA GLN A 135 1.70 5.11 -28.57
C GLN A 135 2.69 4.19 -27.87
N ARG A 136 2.18 3.24 -27.08
CA ARG A 136 3.00 2.33 -26.29
C ARG A 136 2.40 0.94 -26.30
N TRP A 137 3.24 -0.03 -26.62
CA TRP A 137 2.94 -1.45 -26.44
C TRP A 137 3.62 -1.95 -25.17
N GLN A 138 2.88 -2.67 -24.33
CA GLN A 138 3.40 -3.24 -23.10
C GLN A 138 2.88 -4.66 -22.90
N VAL A 139 3.79 -5.57 -22.59
CA VAL A 139 3.49 -6.95 -22.25
C VAL A 139 4.19 -7.33 -20.96
N GLN A 140 3.50 -8.06 -20.10
CA GLN A 140 4.05 -8.58 -18.86
C GLN A 140 4.08 -10.11 -18.91
N TYR A 141 5.19 -10.67 -18.46
CA TYR A 141 5.44 -12.09 -18.39
C TYR A 141 5.87 -12.51 -16.98
N SER A 142 5.64 -13.79 -16.69
CA SER A 142 6.37 -14.51 -15.66
C SER A 142 7.42 -15.39 -16.33
N SER A 143 8.68 -15.25 -15.90
CA SER A 143 9.80 -16.04 -16.43
C SER A 143 9.79 -17.47 -15.88
N PRO A 144 10.59 -18.39 -16.45
CA PRO A 144 10.74 -19.76 -15.95
C PRO A 144 11.15 -19.84 -14.47
N SER A 145 11.96 -18.90 -14.00
CA SER A 145 12.34 -18.76 -12.59
C SER A 145 11.23 -18.16 -11.70
N GLY A 146 10.11 -17.74 -12.28
CA GLY A 146 8.98 -17.10 -11.59
C GLY A 146 9.13 -15.60 -11.42
N ALA A 147 10.16 -14.98 -12.01
CA ALA A 147 10.37 -13.54 -11.94
C ALA A 147 9.41 -12.76 -12.84
N HIS A 148 9.15 -11.50 -12.49
CA HIS A 148 8.28 -10.64 -13.29
C HIS A 148 9.11 -9.86 -14.29
N VAL A 149 8.71 -9.93 -15.57
CA VAL A 149 9.38 -9.24 -16.68
C VAL A 149 8.37 -8.42 -17.45
N THR A 150 8.70 -7.17 -17.72
CA THR A 150 7.89 -6.26 -18.54
C THR A 150 8.64 -5.93 -19.82
N LEU A 151 8.02 -6.22 -20.95
CA LEU A 151 8.38 -5.71 -22.26
C LEU A 151 7.61 -4.42 -22.51
N THR A 152 8.32 -3.35 -22.84
CA THR A 152 7.73 -2.08 -23.27
C THR A 152 8.31 -1.72 -24.63
N GLN A 153 7.48 -1.25 -25.54
CA GLN A 153 7.87 -0.83 -26.87
C GLN A 153 7.18 0.49 -27.25
N GLU A 154 7.94 1.37 -27.90
CA GLU A 154 7.50 2.64 -28.48
C GLU A 154 8.11 2.79 -29.89
N GLY A 155 7.79 3.88 -30.59
CA GLY A 155 8.35 4.16 -31.92
C GLY A 155 9.86 4.50 -31.94
N GLU A 156 10.45 4.79 -30.77
CA GLU A 156 11.88 5.05 -30.57
C GLU A 156 12.24 4.83 -29.09
N LEU A 157 13.51 4.54 -28.80
CA LEU A 157 13.98 4.42 -27.41
C LEU A 157 14.21 5.82 -26.82
N SER A 158 13.24 6.25 -26.02
CA SER A 158 13.25 7.58 -25.42
C SER A 158 13.69 7.57 -23.93
N ALA A 159 14.29 8.66 -23.45
CA ALA A 159 14.62 8.80 -22.04
C ALA A 159 13.39 8.68 -21.09
N PRO A 160 12.20 9.22 -21.45
CA PRO A 160 10.97 8.97 -20.69
C PRO A 160 10.56 7.50 -20.64
N MET A 161 10.70 6.76 -21.74
CA MET A 161 10.44 5.32 -21.79
C MET A 161 11.36 4.56 -20.85
N LEU A 162 12.67 4.82 -20.92
CA LEU A 162 13.68 4.22 -20.04
C LEU A 162 13.40 4.51 -18.57
N SER A 163 13.13 5.77 -18.25
CA SER A 163 12.85 6.20 -16.87
C SER A 163 11.57 5.56 -16.31
N ALA A 164 10.58 5.30 -17.16
CA ALA A 164 9.34 4.65 -16.76
C ALA A 164 9.49 3.13 -16.62
N ALA A 165 10.24 2.49 -17.51
CA ALA A 165 10.47 1.05 -17.47
C ALA A 165 11.40 0.65 -16.31
N LEU A 166 12.49 1.41 -16.14
CA LEU A 166 13.54 1.17 -15.17
C LEU A 166 14.06 2.51 -14.60
N PRO A 167 13.44 3.02 -13.52
CA PRO A 167 13.86 4.25 -12.86
C PRO A 167 15.33 4.24 -12.46
N GLY A 168 16.03 5.34 -12.74
CA GLY A 168 17.45 5.49 -12.42
C GLY A 168 18.38 4.58 -13.23
N ALA A 169 17.90 4.01 -14.35
CA ALA A 169 18.67 3.09 -15.15
C ALA A 169 20.05 3.65 -15.54
N ALA A 170 21.07 2.82 -15.37
CA ALA A 170 22.43 3.07 -15.84
C ALA A 170 22.86 1.98 -16.82
N VAL A 171 23.51 2.38 -17.90
CA VAL A 171 24.09 1.46 -18.89
C VAL A 171 25.29 0.75 -18.27
N GLN A 172 25.28 -0.57 -18.31
CA GLN A 172 26.37 -1.42 -17.84
C GLN A 172 27.26 -1.88 -18.97
N GLU A 173 26.66 -2.40 -20.05
CA GLU A 173 27.38 -2.92 -21.20
C GLU A 173 26.54 -2.82 -22.47
N ASP A 174 27.21 -2.71 -23.61
CA ASP A 174 26.61 -2.83 -24.93
C ASP A 174 26.67 -4.29 -25.39
N LEU A 175 25.63 -4.75 -26.06
CA LEU A 175 25.61 -6.05 -26.73
C LEU A 175 24.80 -5.99 -28.03
N GLU A 176 24.87 -7.06 -28.80
CA GLU A 176 24.07 -7.25 -30.00
C GLU A 176 23.17 -8.48 -29.80
N ILE A 177 21.87 -8.29 -29.98
CA ILE A 177 20.87 -9.37 -29.92
C ILE A 177 20.16 -9.40 -31.27
N GLU A 178 20.18 -10.57 -31.93
CA GLU A 178 19.55 -10.74 -33.24
C GLU A 178 19.97 -9.69 -34.29
N GLY A 179 21.20 -9.16 -34.23
CA GLY A 179 21.67 -8.10 -35.14
C GLY A 179 21.15 -6.69 -34.83
N THR A 180 20.53 -6.47 -33.67
CA THR A 180 20.14 -5.16 -33.15
C THR A 180 21.02 -4.75 -31.98
N THR A 181 21.47 -3.50 -31.99
CA THR A 181 22.24 -2.90 -30.88
C THR A 181 21.36 -2.78 -29.64
N CYS A 182 21.82 -3.38 -28.56
CA CYS A 182 21.16 -3.40 -27.27
C CYS A 182 22.12 -2.98 -26.15
N GLN A 183 21.56 -2.52 -25.04
CA GLN A 183 22.28 -2.09 -23.85
C GLN A 183 21.70 -2.78 -22.64
N VAL A 184 22.59 -3.25 -21.78
CA VAL A 184 22.23 -3.79 -20.47
C VAL A 184 22.10 -2.65 -19.50
N LEU A 185 21.02 -2.66 -18.76
CA LEU A 185 20.68 -1.64 -17.80
C LEU A 185 20.67 -2.26 -16.40
N ALA A 186 21.30 -1.58 -15.45
CA ALA A 186 21.02 -1.76 -14.04
C ALA A 186 20.00 -0.71 -13.59
N GLY A 187 19.06 -1.09 -12.72
CA GLY A 187 18.22 -0.13 -12.01
C GLY A 187 19.04 0.82 -11.14
N GLY A 188 18.42 1.92 -10.71
CA GLY A 188 19.03 2.84 -9.76
C GLY A 188 19.22 2.22 -8.37
N ASP A 189 19.81 2.96 -7.43
CA ASP A 189 20.13 2.46 -6.08
C ASP A 189 18.93 1.88 -5.30
N GLU A 190 17.70 2.29 -5.63
CA GLU A 190 16.45 1.85 -5.00
C GLU A 190 15.68 0.79 -5.84
N ASP A 191 16.22 0.39 -6.99
CA ASP A 191 15.59 -0.54 -7.93
C ASP A 191 16.52 -1.72 -8.23
N ASP A 192 16.19 -2.90 -7.73
CA ASP A 192 16.98 -4.12 -7.87
C ASP A 192 16.80 -4.82 -9.23
N ARG A 193 15.96 -4.25 -10.10
CA ARG A 193 15.69 -4.79 -11.44
C ARG A 193 16.86 -4.52 -12.38
N THR A 194 16.96 -5.37 -13.39
CA THR A 194 17.83 -5.15 -14.54
C THR A 194 17.00 -5.08 -15.81
N GLY A 195 17.61 -4.65 -16.91
CA GLY A 195 16.92 -4.59 -18.17
C GLY A 195 17.83 -4.65 -19.39
N ILE A 196 17.19 -4.79 -20.54
CA ILE A 196 17.79 -4.71 -21.86
C ILE A 196 17.01 -3.67 -22.65
N ALA A 197 17.69 -2.66 -23.16
CA ALA A 197 17.12 -1.69 -24.07
C ALA A 197 17.72 -1.85 -25.46
N CYS A 198 16.90 -1.93 -26.48
CA CYS A 198 17.31 -2.09 -27.87
C CYS A 198 16.68 -1.01 -28.73
N GLU A 199 17.44 -0.51 -29.69
CA GLU A 199 16.95 0.44 -30.71
C GLU A 199 16.96 -0.24 -32.07
N GLY A 200 15.77 -0.43 -32.64
CA GLY A 200 15.57 -1.01 -33.96
C GLY A 200 15.11 0.01 -34.99
N GLU A 201 14.85 -0.44 -36.22
CA GLU A 201 14.34 0.45 -37.26
C GLU A 201 12.85 0.78 -36.98
N GLY A 202 12.60 1.98 -36.49
CA GLY A 202 11.25 2.48 -36.21
C GLY A 202 10.63 1.94 -34.92
N PHE A 203 11.43 1.43 -33.99
CA PHE A 203 10.97 1.08 -32.65
C PHE A 203 12.10 1.17 -31.61
N GLY A 204 11.71 1.55 -30.39
CA GLY A 204 12.50 1.33 -29.18
C GLY A 204 11.88 0.23 -28.35
N LEU A 205 12.71 -0.65 -27.79
CA LEU A 205 12.28 -1.78 -26.97
C LEU A 205 13.03 -1.76 -25.64
N VAL A 206 12.31 -1.97 -24.53
CA VAL A 206 12.91 -2.18 -23.20
C VAL A 206 12.27 -3.41 -22.57
N VAL A 207 13.09 -4.38 -22.19
CA VAL A 207 12.70 -5.54 -21.41
C VAL A 207 13.34 -5.40 -20.04
N ALA A 208 12.55 -5.27 -18.98
CA ALA A 208 13.06 -5.05 -17.62
C ALA A 208 12.31 -5.89 -16.58
N GLY A 209 13.03 -6.34 -15.55
CA GLY A 209 12.46 -7.21 -14.53
C GLY A 209 13.48 -7.67 -13.49
N THR A 210 13.02 -8.55 -12.61
CA THR A 210 13.87 -9.23 -11.60
C THR A 210 14.39 -10.59 -12.10
N ALA A 211 14.09 -10.94 -13.35
CA ALA A 211 14.61 -12.13 -13.99
C ALA A 211 16.12 -12.04 -14.17
N ASP A 212 16.78 -13.19 -14.27
CA ASP A 212 18.19 -13.20 -14.55
C ASP A 212 18.50 -12.75 -15.98
N ARG A 213 19.77 -12.47 -16.22
CA ARG A 213 20.24 -11.92 -17.48
C ARG A 213 19.86 -12.77 -18.69
N ALA A 214 19.97 -14.09 -18.59
CA ALA A 214 19.73 -14.99 -19.71
C ALA A 214 18.24 -15.03 -20.06
N GLU A 215 17.36 -15.03 -19.05
CA GLU A 215 15.92 -14.95 -19.26
C GLU A 215 15.52 -13.62 -19.93
N LEU A 216 16.12 -12.49 -19.54
CA LEU A 216 15.88 -11.21 -20.20
C LEU A 216 16.34 -11.23 -21.67
N GLU A 217 17.52 -11.78 -21.95
CA GLU A 217 18.04 -11.91 -23.32
C GLU A 217 17.17 -12.80 -24.19
N GLU A 218 16.66 -13.91 -23.65
CA GLU A 218 15.74 -14.82 -24.34
C GLU A 218 14.45 -14.09 -24.77
N LEU A 219 13.82 -13.37 -23.84
CA LEU A 219 12.61 -12.61 -24.15
C LEU A 219 12.90 -11.46 -25.14
N THR A 220 14.03 -10.76 -24.98
CA THR A 220 14.42 -9.71 -25.92
C THR A 220 14.67 -10.27 -27.32
N ALA A 221 15.36 -11.41 -27.44
CA ALA A 221 15.59 -12.06 -28.73
C ALA A 221 14.27 -12.43 -29.40
N ALA A 222 13.36 -13.10 -28.67
CA ALA A 222 12.04 -13.44 -29.18
C ALA A 222 11.26 -12.21 -29.66
N ALA A 223 11.36 -11.08 -28.93
CA ALA A 223 10.69 -9.84 -29.30
C ALA A 223 11.27 -9.25 -30.58
N LEU A 224 12.60 -9.20 -30.70
CA LEU A 224 13.28 -8.70 -31.90
C LEU A 224 13.05 -9.58 -33.12
N THR A 225 12.94 -10.91 -32.97
CA THR A 225 12.57 -11.79 -34.06
C THR A 225 11.14 -11.49 -34.54
N SER A 226 10.21 -11.23 -33.62
CA SER A 226 8.80 -10.97 -33.96
C SER A 226 8.56 -9.65 -34.70
N THR A 227 9.42 -8.63 -34.52
CA THR A 227 9.27 -7.33 -35.21
C THR A 227 9.84 -7.30 -36.61
N ARG A 228 10.53 -8.37 -37.05
CA ARG A 228 11.15 -8.49 -38.37
C ARG A 228 10.41 -9.44 -39.33
N GLY A 229 9.48 -10.25 -38.81
CA GLY A 229 8.68 -11.19 -39.58
C GLY A 229 7.47 -10.54 -40.21
#